data_AF-A0A0S2DIB6-F1
#
_entry.id   AF-A0A0S2DIB6-F1
#
_cell.length_a   1.000
_cell.length_b   1.000
_cell.length_c   1.000
_cell.angle_alpha   90.00
_cell.angle_beta   90.00
_cell.angle_gamma   90.00
#
_symmetry.space_group_name_H-M   'P 1'
#
loop_
_entity.id
_entity.type
_entity.pdbx_description
1 polymer ?
#
loop_
_entity_poly.entity_id
_entity_poly.type
_entity_poly.pdbx_seq_one_letter_code
_entity_poly.pdbx_strand_id
1 'polypeptide(L)'
;MKSARIAALALVVALAACSKPAPAPPAPAAAAPAPAPAASPAAAPAAARPALPEGACAKTEDGFASFLEAFIAEPDKRAAYTSPNFEVREIKAPDQPIAHQTGPTEPFRIALVDYQWSYFEPGKPDGELARIKLDRKLEGDRMRLDFAKAEFSPDDEVVKTLGPPEAYVFQHQQGCWQLTLQLR
;
A
#
# COMPACT_ATOMS: atom_id res chain seq x y z
N MET A 1 -37.98 -28.78 6.65
CA MET A 1 -39.00 -29.67 6.04
C MET A 1 -38.57 -30.01 4.63
N LYS A 2 -38.75 -31.27 4.22
CA LYS A 2 -38.66 -31.84 2.86
C LYS A 2 -37.27 -32.08 2.26
N SER A 3 -36.80 -33.32 2.49
CA SER A 3 -36.00 -34.13 1.58
C SER A 3 -36.71 -34.38 0.24
N ALA A 4 -35.94 -34.57 -0.84
CA ALA A 4 -35.99 -35.72 -1.77
C ALA A 4 -35.29 -35.39 -3.10
N ARG A 5 -34.74 -36.29 -3.92
CA ARG A 5 -34.24 -37.68 -3.86
C ARG A 5 -33.71 -37.97 -5.28
N ILE A 6 -32.52 -38.57 -5.39
CA ILE A 6 -32.19 -39.80 -6.15
C ILE A 6 -32.44 -39.84 -7.69
N ALA A 7 -31.38 -40.15 -8.45
CA ALA A 7 -31.23 -41.38 -9.28
C ALA A 7 -29.95 -41.26 -10.14
N ALA A 8 -28.89 -42.09 -10.04
CA ALA A 8 -28.74 -43.56 -10.13
C ALA A 8 -28.49 -44.06 -11.56
N LEU A 9 -27.40 -44.83 -11.73
CA LEU A 9 -27.10 -45.96 -12.65
C LEU A 9 -25.59 -45.94 -12.97
N ALA A 10 -24.71 -46.73 -12.32
CA ALA A 10 -24.55 -48.19 -12.30
C ALA A 10 -24.24 -48.78 -13.70
N LEU A 11 -23.06 -49.39 -13.89
CA LEU A 11 -22.91 -50.85 -13.92
C LEU A 11 -21.44 -51.31 -13.98
N VAL A 12 -21.27 -52.49 -13.39
CA VAL A 12 -20.10 -53.31 -13.05
C VAL A 12 -19.72 -54.23 -14.21
N VAL A 13 -18.43 -54.57 -14.39
CA VAL A 13 -18.01 -55.95 -14.74
C VAL A 13 -16.64 -56.26 -14.11
N ALA A 14 -16.60 -57.39 -13.40
CA ALA A 14 -15.46 -58.01 -12.74
C ALA A 14 -14.64 -58.90 -13.70
N LEU A 15 -13.40 -59.28 -13.34
CA LEU A 15 -12.88 -60.66 -13.47
C LEU A 15 -11.46 -60.82 -12.90
N ALA A 16 -11.40 -61.60 -11.81
CA ALA A 16 -10.50 -62.72 -11.48
C ALA A 16 -8.97 -62.69 -11.77
N ALA A 17 -8.23 -62.75 -10.66
CA ALA A 17 -7.22 -63.77 -10.29
C ALA A 17 -5.97 -64.01 -11.17
N CYS A 18 -4.79 -63.72 -10.59
CA CYS A 18 -3.62 -64.60 -10.58
C CYS A 18 -2.64 -64.18 -9.47
N SER A 19 -2.52 -65.03 -8.44
CA SER A 19 -1.52 -64.87 -7.37
C SER A 19 -0.14 -65.28 -7.88
N LYS A 20 0.83 -64.36 -7.80
CA LYS A 20 2.26 -64.64 -8.01
C LYS A 20 3.05 -63.96 -6.88
N PRO A 21 3.82 -64.69 -6.05
CA PRO A 21 4.65 -64.07 -5.03
C PRO A 21 5.82 -63.36 -5.72
N ALA A 22 5.94 -62.05 -5.49
CA ALA A 22 7.05 -61.23 -5.99
C ALA A 22 7.79 -60.58 -4.80
N PRO A 23 9.10 -60.29 -4.97
CA PRO A 23 10.06 -60.23 -3.87
C PRO A 23 9.94 -58.97 -3.02
N ALA A 24 10.47 -59.05 -1.79
CA ALA A 24 10.52 -57.96 -0.83
C ALA A 24 11.15 -56.68 -1.44
N PRO A 25 10.49 -55.51 -1.32
CA PRO A 25 11.12 -54.24 -1.62
C PRO A 25 12.14 -53.88 -0.53
N PRO A 26 13.27 -53.26 -0.91
CA PRO A 26 14.35 -52.89 0.01
C PRO A 26 13.89 -51.79 0.98
N ALA A 27 14.47 -51.82 2.19
CA ALA A 27 14.27 -50.81 3.22
C ALA A 27 14.51 -49.39 2.64
N PRO A 28 13.59 -48.43 2.86
CA PRO A 28 13.84 -47.04 2.54
C PRO A 28 15.00 -46.52 3.39
N ALA A 29 16.06 -46.10 2.72
CA ALA A 29 17.17 -45.36 3.32
C ALA A 29 16.63 -44.16 4.11
N ALA A 30 17.22 -43.93 5.28
CA ALA A 30 16.95 -42.76 6.10
C ALA A 30 17.09 -41.48 5.25
N ALA A 31 16.04 -40.67 5.23
CA ALA A 31 16.04 -39.38 4.57
C ALA A 31 17.13 -38.49 5.18
N ALA A 32 18.05 -38.00 4.35
CA ALA A 32 18.98 -36.96 4.73
C ALA A 32 18.19 -35.68 5.11
N PRO A 33 18.63 -34.90 6.11
CA PRO A 33 17.96 -33.66 6.50
C PRO A 33 17.95 -32.69 5.32
N ALA A 34 16.80 -32.10 5.04
CA ALA A 34 16.70 -30.98 4.10
C ALA A 34 17.58 -29.82 4.59
N PRO A 35 18.29 -29.11 3.68
CA PRO A 35 19.03 -27.93 4.05
C PRO A 35 18.08 -26.87 4.61
N ALA A 36 18.46 -26.29 5.76
CA ALA A 36 17.71 -25.21 6.39
C ALA A 36 17.53 -24.04 5.40
N PRO A 37 16.38 -23.34 5.43
CA PRO A 37 16.15 -22.18 4.59
C PRO A 37 17.26 -21.15 4.85
N ALA A 38 17.91 -20.72 3.77
CA ALA A 38 18.87 -19.64 3.80
C ALA A 38 18.20 -18.43 4.46
N ALA A 39 18.82 -17.92 5.52
CA ALA A 39 18.36 -16.70 6.17
C ALA A 39 18.28 -15.59 5.12
N SER A 40 17.07 -15.02 4.94
CA SER A 40 16.88 -13.82 4.14
C SER A 40 17.88 -12.75 4.60
N PRO A 41 18.48 -11.98 3.67
CA PRO A 41 19.33 -10.87 4.04
C PRO A 41 18.58 -9.94 4.99
N ALA A 42 19.13 -9.72 6.18
CA ALA A 42 18.64 -8.71 7.08
C ALA A 42 18.60 -7.37 6.32
N ALA A 43 17.44 -6.74 6.30
CA ALA A 43 17.26 -5.43 5.70
C ALA A 43 18.34 -4.49 6.27
N ALA A 44 19.10 -3.85 5.38
CA ALA A 44 20.12 -2.89 5.76
C ALA A 44 19.53 -1.88 6.76
N PRO A 45 20.26 -1.51 7.83
CA PRO A 45 19.77 -0.56 8.81
C PRO A 45 19.38 0.73 8.09
N ALA A 46 18.14 1.15 8.28
CA ALA A 46 17.67 2.43 7.78
C ALA A 46 18.67 3.50 8.23
N ALA A 47 19.30 4.19 7.28
CA ALA A 47 20.08 5.38 7.56
C ALA A 47 19.29 6.25 8.54
N ALA A 48 19.95 6.80 9.57
CA ALA A 48 19.29 7.50 10.66
C ALA A 48 18.35 8.58 10.11
N ARG A 49 17.04 8.29 10.09
CA ARG A 49 16.03 9.21 9.58
C ARG A 49 15.86 10.35 10.58
N PRO A 50 15.52 11.57 10.11
CA PRO A 50 15.17 12.66 11.01
C PRO A 50 14.04 12.24 11.96
N ALA A 51 14.14 12.66 13.23
CA ALA A 51 13.17 12.28 14.24
C ALA A 51 11.78 12.85 13.92
N LEU A 52 10.75 12.00 13.97
CA LEU A 52 9.36 12.40 13.85
C LEU A 52 8.75 12.75 15.22
N PRO A 53 7.61 13.48 15.24
CA PRO A 53 6.83 13.66 16.46
C PRO A 53 6.49 12.33 17.13
N GLU A 54 6.28 12.36 18.44
CA GLU A 54 5.87 11.18 19.19
C GLU A 54 4.55 10.62 18.63
N GLY A 55 4.45 9.30 18.52
CA GLY A 55 3.27 8.64 17.96
C GLY A 55 3.10 8.74 16.44
N ALA A 56 3.91 9.53 15.72
CA ALA A 56 3.78 9.70 14.26
C ALA A 56 3.96 8.37 13.49
N CYS A 57 4.78 7.46 14.00
CA CYS A 57 4.95 6.14 13.40
C CYS A 57 3.89 5.12 13.85
N ALA A 58 2.91 5.50 14.68
CA ALA A 58 1.83 4.60 15.04
C ALA A 58 0.99 4.27 13.81
N LYS A 59 0.65 2.99 13.66
CA LYS A 59 -0.17 2.49 12.56
C LYS A 59 -1.66 2.74 12.84
N THR A 60 -2.01 4.01 13.01
CA THR A 60 -3.35 4.52 13.28
C THR A 60 -3.58 5.77 12.45
N GLU A 61 -4.83 6.21 12.32
CA GLU A 61 -5.14 7.45 11.61
C GLU A 61 -4.52 8.69 12.29
N ASP A 62 -4.57 8.76 13.62
CA ASP A 62 -3.98 9.87 14.39
C ASP A 62 -2.45 9.91 14.30
N GLY A 63 -1.81 8.73 14.35
CA GLY A 63 -0.37 8.61 14.14
C GLY A 63 0.00 9.07 12.73
N PHE A 64 -0.75 8.63 11.73
CA PHE A 64 -0.56 9.07 10.36
C PHE A 64 -0.79 10.59 10.18
N ALA A 65 -1.79 11.18 10.82
CA ALA A 65 -2.03 12.63 10.76
C ALA A 65 -0.81 13.41 11.28
N SER A 66 -0.28 13.00 12.44
CA SER A 66 0.92 13.57 13.04
C SER A 66 2.15 13.41 12.14
N PHE A 67 2.27 12.26 11.47
CA PHE A 67 3.31 12.02 10.46
C PHE A 67 3.15 12.92 9.24
N LEU A 68 1.94 13.03 8.68
CA LEU A 68 1.66 13.77 7.46
C LEU A 68 1.96 15.26 7.63
N GLU A 69 1.60 15.84 8.77
CA GLU A 69 1.92 17.24 9.09
C GLU A 69 3.44 17.48 9.08
N ALA A 70 4.21 16.63 9.75
CA ALA A 70 5.67 16.73 9.75
C ALA A 70 6.27 16.49 8.34
N PHE A 71 5.71 15.55 7.59
CA PHE A 71 6.13 15.22 6.21
C PHE A 71 5.86 16.39 5.23
N ILE A 72 4.79 17.14 5.45
CA ILE A 72 4.45 18.34 4.68
C ILE A 72 5.32 19.52 5.11
N ALA A 73 5.48 19.75 6.41
CA ALA A 73 6.18 20.92 6.92
C ALA A 73 7.70 20.86 6.68
N GLU A 74 8.32 19.68 6.72
CA GLU A 74 9.77 19.53 6.73
C GLU A 74 10.28 18.78 5.50
N PRO A 75 10.94 19.45 4.54
CA PRO A 75 11.47 18.82 3.32
C PRO A 75 12.45 17.68 3.59
N ASP A 76 13.27 17.77 4.63
CA ASP A 76 14.23 16.73 4.98
C ASP A 76 13.54 15.44 5.45
N LYS A 77 12.45 15.58 6.22
CA LYS A 77 11.59 14.44 6.59
C LYS A 77 10.94 13.88 5.34
N ARG A 78 10.42 14.73 4.46
CA ARG A 78 9.83 14.28 3.21
C ARG A 78 10.77 13.43 2.38
N ALA A 79 12.01 13.88 2.23
CA ALA A 79 13.05 13.14 1.51
C ALA A 79 13.37 11.81 2.21
N ALA A 80 13.54 11.81 3.54
CA ALA A 80 13.92 10.62 4.31
C ALA A 80 12.80 9.56 4.42
N TYR A 81 11.54 9.99 4.34
CA TYR A 81 10.35 9.14 4.44
C TYR A 81 9.68 8.88 3.08
N THR A 82 10.31 9.26 1.97
CA THR A 82 9.93 8.76 0.65
C THR A 82 10.72 7.49 0.33
N SER A 83 10.01 6.45 -0.09
CA SER A 83 10.61 5.16 -0.43
C SER A 83 11.58 5.31 -1.61
N PRO A 84 12.73 4.61 -1.60
CA PRO A 84 13.61 4.54 -2.78
C PRO A 84 12.94 3.84 -3.97
N ASN A 85 11.90 3.02 -3.72
CA ASN A 85 11.08 2.34 -4.72
C ASN A 85 9.77 3.11 -4.96
N PHE A 86 9.83 4.43 -5.00
CA PHE A 86 8.64 5.25 -5.27
C PHE A 86 8.16 5.05 -6.71
N GLU A 87 6.85 5.02 -6.90
CA GLU A 87 6.25 4.82 -8.21
C GLU A 87 5.20 5.88 -8.50
N VAL A 88 5.03 6.15 -9.79
CA VAL A 88 3.94 6.97 -10.31
C VAL A 88 3.10 6.11 -11.23
N ARG A 89 1.81 6.00 -10.96
CA ARG A 89 0.88 5.13 -11.68
C ARG A 89 -0.43 5.84 -12.01
N GLU A 90 -1.17 5.27 -12.95
CA GLU A 90 -2.47 5.80 -13.38
C GLU A 90 -3.52 5.64 -12.28
N ILE A 91 -4.23 6.73 -11.94
CA ILE A 91 -5.26 6.67 -10.88
C ILE A 91 -6.45 5.78 -11.26
N LYS A 92 -6.81 5.73 -12.55
CA LYS A 92 -7.89 4.88 -13.06
C LYS A 92 -7.47 3.43 -13.28
N ALA A 93 -6.18 3.17 -13.38
CA ALA A 93 -5.61 1.84 -13.57
C ALA A 93 -4.34 1.70 -12.69
N PRO A 94 -4.49 1.51 -11.36
CA PRO A 94 -3.35 1.52 -10.43
C PRO A 94 -2.31 0.42 -10.67
N ASP A 95 -2.61 -0.55 -11.52
CA ASP A 95 -1.67 -1.60 -11.93
C ASP A 95 -0.77 -1.16 -13.10
N GLN A 96 -1.09 -0.05 -13.77
CA GLN A 96 -0.35 0.48 -14.90
C GLN A 96 0.67 1.54 -14.45
N PRO A 97 1.98 1.26 -14.56
CA PRO A 97 3.00 2.25 -14.24
C PRO A 97 3.02 3.36 -15.30
N ILE A 98 3.06 4.61 -14.82
CA ILE A 98 3.42 5.77 -15.65
C ILE A 98 4.95 5.87 -15.67
N ALA A 99 5.59 5.69 -14.49
CA ALA A 99 7.04 5.66 -14.33
C ALA A 99 7.45 4.99 -13.01
N HIS A 100 8.60 4.31 -13.02
CA HIS A 100 9.34 3.96 -11.79
C HIS A 100 10.40 5.03 -11.55
N GLN A 101 10.46 5.60 -10.34
CA GLN A 101 11.37 6.71 -10.03
C GLN A 101 12.06 6.50 -8.67
N THR A 102 13.32 6.90 -8.57
CA THR A 102 14.00 6.95 -7.26
C THR A 102 13.69 8.29 -6.61
N GLY A 103 12.56 8.35 -5.89
CA GLY A 103 12.01 9.56 -5.28
C GLY A 103 11.13 10.39 -6.23
N PRO A 104 10.41 11.40 -5.70
CA PRO A 104 9.47 12.18 -6.47
C PRO A 104 10.21 13.27 -7.29
N THR A 105 10.04 13.23 -8.61
CA THR A 105 10.58 14.27 -9.52
C THR A 105 9.79 15.57 -9.49
N GLU A 106 8.52 15.47 -9.10
CA GLU A 106 7.64 16.61 -8.87
C GLU A 106 7.53 16.92 -7.38
N PRO A 107 7.27 18.19 -7.02
CA PRO A 107 7.03 18.55 -5.64
C PRO A 107 5.76 17.88 -5.12
N PHE A 108 5.79 17.53 -3.83
CA PHE A 108 4.61 17.05 -3.12
C PHE A 108 3.50 18.11 -3.15
N ARG A 109 2.31 17.70 -3.61
CA ARG A 109 1.22 18.62 -4.01
C ARG A 109 0.28 19.01 -2.89
N ILE A 110 0.40 18.43 -1.70
CA ILE A 110 -0.45 18.78 -0.55
C ILE A 110 0.33 19.71 0.38
N ALA A 111 -0.27 20.86 0.68
CA ALA A 111 0.18 21.81 1.69
C ALA A 111 -0.90 21.98 2.77
N LEU A 112 -0.48 22.44 3.94
CA LEU A 112 -1.36 22.89 5.02
C LEU A 112 -1.11 24.38 5.23
N VAL A 113 -2.07 25.22 4.85
CA VAL A 113 -1.99 26.69 4.93
C VAL A 113 -3.18 27.16 5.75
N ASP A 114 -2.94 27.94 6.80
CA ASP A 114 -3.99 28.44 7.70
C ASP A 114 -4.98 27.35 8.17
N TYR A 115 -4.44 26.17 8.51
CA TYR A 115 -5.20 24.97 8.91
C TYR A 115 -6.11 24.39 7.82
N GLN A 116 -5.92 24.78 6.56
CA GLN A 116 -6.66 24.27 5.40
C GLN A 116 -5.74 23.49 4.46
N TRP A 117 -6.25 22.35 3.97
CA TRP A 117 -5.59 21.58 2.93
C TRP A 117 -5.61 22.33 1.61
N SER A 118 -4.42 22.54 1.04
CA SER A 118 -4.22 23.33 -0.16
C SER A 118 -3.37 22.56 -1.18
N TYR A 119 -3.57 22.88 -2.46
CA TYR A 119 -2.83 22.32 -3.57
C TYR A 119 -1.56 23.15 -3.78
N PHE A 120 -0.40 22.58 -3.46
CA PHE A 120 0.89 23.23 -3.63
C PHE A 120 1.26 23.38 -5.11
N GLU A 121 1.56 24.63 -5.50
CA GLU A 121 2.02 24.99 -6.84
C GLU A 121 3.34 25.78 -6.72
N PRO A 122 4.45 25.31 -7.29
CA PRO A 122 5.72 26.02 -7.24
C PRO A 122 5.62 27.46 -7.74
N GLY A 123 6.17 28.39 -6.97
CA GLY A 123 6.19 29.82 -7.31
C GLY A 123 4.88 30.56 -7.03
N LYS A 124 3.84 29.85 -6.56
CA LYS A 124 2.59 30.47 -6.12
C LYS A 124 2.63 30.74 -4.61
N PRO A 125 2.24 31.95 -4.15
CA PRO A 125 2.18 32.24 -2.72
C PRO A 125 1.00 31.50 -2.06
N ASP A 126 1.12 31.26 -0.76
CA ASP A 126 0.17 30.48 0.04
C ASP A 126 -1.28 30.98 -0.08
N GLY A 127 -1.50 32.30 -0.06
CA GLY A 127 -2.83 32.91 -0.19
C GLY A 127 -3.50 32.77 -1.56
N GLU A 128 -2.82 32.20 -2.55
CA GLU A 128 -3.34 31.95 -3.90
C GLU A 128 -3.47 30.45 -4.22
N LEU A 129 -3.09 29.57 -3.29
CA LEU A 129 -3.23 28.12 -3.47
C LEU A 129 -4.70 27.72 -3.45
N ALA A 130 -5.08 26.82 -4.35
CA ALA A 130 -6.44 26.29 -4.35
C ALA A 130 -6.63 25.35 -3.16
N ARG A 131 -7.76 25.43 -2.45
CA ARG A 131 -8.14 24.43 -1.45
C ARG A 131 -8.34 23.07 -2.11
N ILE A 132 -8.09 22.00 -1.36
CA ILE A 132 -8.34 20.63 -1.80
C ILE A 132 -9.38 19.96 -0.91
N LYS A 133 -10.21 19.11 -1.53
CA LYS A 133 -10.85 18.02 -0.80
C LYS A 133 -9.78 16.95 -0.56
N LEU A 134 -9.63 16.49 0.68
CA LEU A 134 -8.72 15.43 1.07
C LEU A 134 -9.49 14.34 1.84
N ASP A 135 -9.49 13.12 1.29
CA ASP A 135 -10.05 11.93 1.93
C ASP A 135 -8.92 10.98 2.34
N ARG A 136 -9.01 10.39 3.53
CA ARG A 136 -8.02 9.44 4.07
C ARG A 136 -8.64 8.06 4.20
N LYS A 137 -7.88 7.02 3.85
CA LYS A 137 -8.31 5.61 3.99
C LYS A 137 -7.16 4.76 4.51
N LEU A 138 -7.34 4.18 5.69
CA LEU A 138 -6.43 3.20 6.28
C LEU A 138 -6.88 1.78 5.91
N GLU A 139 -5.99 1.05 5.23
CA GLU A 139 -6.22 -0.33 4.76
C GLU A 139 -5.03 -1.21 5.19
N GLY A 140 -5.11 -1.80 6.38
CA GLY A 140 -4.04 -2.62 6.94
C GLY A 140 -2.78 -1.80 7.18
N ASP A 141 -1.75 -2.03 6.37
CA ASP A 141 -0.47 -1.30 6.43
C ASP A 141 -0.39 -0.14 5.41
N ARG A 142 -1.50 0.21 4.77
CA ARG A 142 -1.56 1.26 3.74
C ARG A 142 -2.42 2.42 4.20
N MET A 143 -1.90 3.63 4.04
CA MET A 143 -2.70 4.85 4.12
C MET A 143 -2.78 5.49 2.75
N ARG A 144 -4.00 5.67 2.25
CA ARG A 144 -4.26 6.35 0.98
C ARG A 144 -4.85 7.73 1.24
N LEU A 145 -4.27 8.74 0.59
CA LEU A 145 -4.73 10.12 0.52
C LEU A 145 -5.32 10.37 -0.86
N ASP A 146 -6.64 10.38 -0.98
CA ASP A 146 -7.31 10.82 -2.20
C ASP A 146 -7.54 12.34 -2.13
N PHE A 147 -7.16 13.09 -3.16
CA PHE A 147 -7.35 14.54 -3.16
C PHE A 147 -7.66 15.11 -4.54
N ALA A 148 -8.36 16.25 -4.53
CA ALA A 148 -8.62 17.05 -5.72
C ALA A 148 -8.78 18.52 -5.32
N LYS A 149 -8.39 19.45 -6.20
CA LYS A 149 -8.75 20.87 -6.03
C LYS A 149 -10.27 20.98 -5.89
N ALA A 150 -10.74 21.87 -5.01
CA ALA A 150 -12.18 22.00 -4.77
C ALA A 150 -12.57 23.42 -4.36
N GLU A 151 -13.80 23.78 -4.71
CA GLU A 151 -14.50 24.96 -4.20
C GLU A 151 -15.30 24.57 -2.96
N PHE A 152 -15.32 25.46 -1.97
CA PHE A 152 -15.98 25.26 -0.70
C PHE A 152 -17.04 26.35 -0.47
N SER A 153 -18.13 26.00 0.18
CA SER A 153 -19.13 26.95 0.65
C SER A 153 -18.58 27.74 1.86
N PRO A 154 -19.27 28.80 2.30
CA PRO A 154 -18.95 29.48 3.56
C PRO A 154 -19.00 28.57 4.80
N ASP A 155 -19.69 27.42 4.71
CA ASP A 155 -19.81 26.42 5.78
C ASP A 155 -18.76 25.30 5.66
N ASP A 156 -17.72 25.48 4.82
CA ASP A 156 -16.66 24.51 4.55
C ASP A 156 -17.12 23.18 3.92
N GLU A 157 -18.29 23.18 3.29
CA GLU A 157 -18.78 22.05 2.50
C GLU A 157 -18.24 22.11 1.07
N VAL A 158 -17.85 20.95 0.52
CA VAL A 158 -17.38 20.87 -0.87
C VAL A 158 -18.54 21.14 -1.83
N VAL A 159 -18.44 22.24 -2.58
CA VAL A 159 -19.41 22.61 -3.61
C VAL A 159 -19.10 21.91 -4.92
N LYS A 160 -17.81 21.85 -5.28
CA LYS A 160 -17.37 21.29 -6.55
C LYS A 160 -15.90 20.87 -6.52
N THR A 161 -15.56 19.76 -7.15
CA THR A 161 -14.17 19.38 -7.44
C THR A 161 -13.71 19.90 -8.80
N LEU A 162 -12.44 20.26 -8.89
CA LEU A 162 -11.80 20.88 -10.05
C LEU A 162 -10.63 20.01 -10.52
N GLY A 163 -10.61 19.71 -11.82
CA GLY A 163 -9.54 18.92 -12.44
C GLY A 163 -9.61 17.41 -12.10
N PRO A 164 -8.59 16.65 -12.53
CA PRO A 164 -8.50 15.22 -12.20
C PRO A 164 -8.17 15.03 -10.71
N PRO A 165 -8.68 13.94 -10.09
CA PRO A 165 -8.23 13.55 -8.77
C PRO A 165 -6.80 12.99 -8.83
N GLU A 166 -6.09 13.14 -7.73
CA GLU A 166 -4.77 12.55 -7.48
C GLU A 166 -4.82 11.74 -6.18
N ALA A 167 -3.84 10.88 -5.96
CA ALA A 167 -3.66 10.26 -4.65
C ALA A 167 -2.21 10.01 -4.30
N TYR A 168 -1.92 10.00 -2.99
CA TYR A 168 -0.68 9.47 -2.45
C TYR A 168 -0.97 8.23 -1.62
N VAL A 169 -0.11 7.22 -1.72
CA VAL A 169 -0.17 6.03 -0.88
C VAL A 169 1.10 5.93 -0.06
N PHE A 170 0.90 5.78 1.24
CA PHE A 170 1.93 5.54 2.23
C PHE A 170 1.82 4.10 2.70
N GLN A 171 2.95 3.42 2.79
CA GLN A 171 3.06 2.09 3.36
C GLN A 171 3.72 2.18 4.74
N HIS A 172 3.14 1.53 5.75
CA HIS A 172 3.82 1.29 7.01
C HIS A 172 4.83 0.17 6.81
N GLN A 173 6.11 0.52 6.82
CA GLN A 173 7.21 -0.42 6.60
C GLN A 173 8.45 0.03 7.35
N GLN A 174 9.23 -0.93 7.86
CA GLN A 174 10.41 -0.66 8.70
C GLN A 174 10.05 0.20 9.94
N GLY A 175 8.87 -0.05 10.52
CA GLY A 175 8.42 0.59 11.74
C GLY A 175 7.87 2.01 11.59
N CYS A 176 7.68 2.54 10.38
CA CYS A 176 7.06 3.84 10.18
C CYS A 176 6.40 3.98 8.79
N TRP A 177 5.63 5.06 8.59
CA TRP A 177 5.03 5.42 7.31
C TRP A 177 6.09 5.86 6.29
N GLN A 178 5.93 5.44 5.04
CA GLN A 178 6.77 5.88 3.92
C GLN A 178 5.92 6.12 2.68
N LEU A 179 6.15 7.21 1.97
CA LEU A 179 5.51 7.48 0.68
C LEU A 179 6.03 6.48 -0.36
N THR A 180 5.15 5.65 -0.92
CA THR A 180 5.54 4.59 -1.88
C THR A 180 4.96 4.80 -3.27
N LEU A 181 3.85 5.54 -3.39
CA LEU A 181 3.15 5.64 -4.66
C LEU A 181 2.40 6.97 -4.77
N GLN A 182 2.47 7.57 -5.97
CA GLN A 182 1.57 8.62 -6.42
C GLN A 182 0.67 8.08 -7.54
N LEU A 183 -0.62 8.36 -7.44
CA LEU A 183 -1.63 8.09 -8.45
C LEU A 183 -2.06 9.40 -9.08
N ARG A 184 -2.05 9.49 -10.41
CA ARG A 184 -2.52 10.66 -11.16
C ARG A 184 -3.12 10.27 -12.51
#